data_AF-A0A6L6EAQ7-F1
#
_entry.id   AF-A0A6L6EAQ7-F1
#
_cell.length_a   1.000
_cell.length_b   1.000
_cell.length_c   1.000
_cell.angle_alpha   90.00
_cell.angle_beta   90.00
_cell.angle_gamma   90.00
#
_symmetry.space_group_name_H-M   'P 1'
#
loop_
_entity.id
_entity.type
_entity.pdbx_description
1 polymer ?
#
loop_
_entity_poly.entity_id
_entity_poly.type
_entity_poly.pdbx_seq_one_letter_code
_entity_poly.pdbx_strand_id
1 'polypeptide(L)'
;MATVNPPRGMRDFIPAEKSARDRVLAIIRESYRANGFDEIETPVVEESSRLSAGLGGDNETLAFGILKRGLSTDDIAAATSTDDLVDMGLRYDLTVPLT
;
A
#
# COMPACT_ATOMS: atom_id res chain seq x y z
N MET A 1 19.35 13.08 -21.31
CA MET A 1 18.90 12.38 -20.09
C MET A 1 17.46 11.97 -20.32
N ALA A 2 17.10 10.73 -19.99
CA ALA A 2 15.69 10.32 -20.05
C ALA A 2 14.88 11.18 -19.07
N THR A 3 13.72 11.64 -19.51
CA THR A 3 12.74 12.33 -18.65
C THR A 3 12.30 11.36 -17.56
N VAL A 4 12.55 11.72 -16.31
CA VAL A 4 12.09 10.94 -15.15
C VAL A 4 10.62 11.24 -14.95
N ASN A 5 9.77 10.37 -15.50
CA ASN A 5 8.33 10.44 -15.28
C ASN A 5 7.92 9.49 -14.15
N PRO A 6 7.01 9.89 -13.27
CA PRO A 6 6.48 8.98 -12.26
C PRO A 6 5.73 7.82 -12.93
N PRO A 7 5.62 6.66 -12.26
CA PRO A 7 4.79 5.56 -12.73
C PRO A 7 3.34 6.02 -13.02
N ARG A 8 2.65 5.32 -13.93
CA ARG A 8 1.26 5.64 -14.27
C ARG A 8 0.40 5.68 -13.01
N GLY A 9 -0.39 6.75 -12.87
CA GLY A 9 -1.25 6.97 -11.71
C GLY A 9 -0.56 7.66 -10.53
N MET A 10 0.74 7.93 -10.62
CA MET A 10 1.52 8.64 -9.59
C MET A 10 1.85 10.07 -10.06
N ARG A 11 1.97 10.99 -9.10
CA ARG A 11 2.37 12.38 -9.34
C ARG A 11 3.13 12.95 -8.16
N ASP A 12 3.98 13.93 -8.44
CA ASP A 12 4.62 14.73 -7.39
C ASP A 12 3.62 15.73 -6.80
N PHE A 13 3.78 16.02 -5.51
CA PHE A 13 3.10 17.13 -4.83
C PHE A 13 4.09 18.27 -4.64
N ILE A 14 3.89 19.37 -5.35
CA ILE A 14 4.76 20.55 -5.23
C ILE A 14 4.46 21.31 -3.92
N PRO A 15 5.32 22.24 -3.46
CA PRO A 15 5.20 22.85 -2.14
C PRO A 15 3.83 23.45 -1.81
N ALA A 16 3.22 24.18 -2.75
CA ALA A 16 1.90 24.78 -2.54
C ALA A 16 0.80 23.71 -2.34
N GLU A 17 0.81 22.65 -3.13
CA GLU A 17 -0.15 21.54 -3.03
C GLU A 17 0.06 20.74 -1.75
N LYS A 18 1.32 20.47 -1.39
CA LYS A 18 1.66 19.75 -0.16
C LYS A 18 1.19 20.53 1.06
N SER A 19 1.42 21.84 1.09
CA SER A 19 0.97 22.70 2.19
C SER A 19 -0.55 22.69 2.34
N ALA A 20 -1.30 22.75 1.23
CA ALA A 20 -2.76 22.65 1.25
C ALA A 20 -3.22 21.28 1.80
N ARG A 21 -2.59 20.18 1.34
CA ARG A 21 -2.89 18.82 1.82
C ARG A 21 -2.63 18.67 3.32
N ASP A 22 -1.51 19.19 3.81
CA ASP A 22 -1.14 19.09 5.22
C ASP A 22 -2.11 19.86 6.12
N ARG A 23 -2.59 21.02 5.67
CA ARG A 23 -3.61 21.78 6.38
C ARG A 23 -4.91 20.98 6.55
N VAL A 24 -5.36 20.31 5.49
CA VAL A 24 -6.57 19.47 5.55
C VAL A 24 -6.36 18.30 6.51
N LEU A 25 -5.23 17.60 6.42
CA LEU A 25 -4.92 16.47 7.31
C LEU A 25 -4.82 16.91 8.79
N ALA A 26 -4.29 18.10 9.06
CA ALA A 26 -4.22 18.64 10.43
C ALA A 26 -5.62 18.83 11.04
N ILE A 27 -6.56 19.42 10.28
CA ILE A 27 -7.95 19.63 10.72
C ILE A 27 -8.63 18.28 10.99
N ILE A 28 -8.43 17.29 10.10
CA ILE A 28 -9.00 15.95 10.27
C ILE A 28 -8.48 15.31 11.56
N ARG A 29 -7.16 15.31 11.78
CA ARG A 29 -6.54 14.74 13.00
C ARG A 29 -7.03 15.43 14.27
N GLU A 30 -7.13 16.75 14.26
CA GLU A 30 -7.63 17.52 15.40
C GLU A 30 -9.06 17.12 15.77
N SER A 31 -9.93 16.94 14.76
CA SER A 31 -11.30 16.46 14.95
C SER A 31 -11.34 15.06 15.59
N TYR A 32 -10.55 14.11 15.09
CA TYR A 32 -10.48 12.76 15.67
C TYR A 32 -9.99 12.78 17.13
N ARG A 33 -8.93 13.54 17.42
CA ARG A 33 -8.38 13.67 18.78
C ARG A 33 -9.37 14.32 19.75
N ALA A 34 -10.12 15.33 19.31
CA ALA A 34 -11.16 15.96 20.11
C ALA A 34 -12.30 14.99 20.50
N ASN A 35 -12.46 13.89 19.75
CA ASN A 35 -13.43 12.83 20.02
C ASN A 35 -12.80 11.61 20.73
N GLY A 36 -11.56 11.72 21.23
CA GLY A 36 -10.90 10.68 22.02
C GLY A 36 -10.30 9.53 21.20
N PHE A 37 -10.10 9.70 19.89
CA PHE A 37 -9.41 8.72 19.05
C PHE A 37 -7.90 8.98 19.03
N ASP A 38 -7.14 7.89 19.19
CA ASP A 38 -5.69 7.89 19.00
C ASP A 38 -5.31 7.54 17.57
N GLU A 39 -4.27 8.21 17.06
CA GLU A 39 -3.71 7.95 15.74
C GLU A 39 -2.68 6.82 15.84
N ILE A 40 -2.76 5.86 14.92
CA ILE A 40 -1.74 4.84 14.72
C ILE A 40 -1.35 4.82 13.24
N GLU A 41 -0.14 4.35 12.96
CA GLU A 41 0.33 4.14 11.60
C GLU A 41 0.81 2.69 11.48
N THR A 42 0.30 2.01 10.47
CA THR A 42 0.73 0.65 10.12
C THR A 42 1.75 0.71 8.99
N PRO A 43 2.55 -0.34 8.77
CA PRO A 43 3.42 -0.44 7.61
C PRO A 43 2.66 -0.25 6.29
N VAL A 44 3.37 0.26 5.27
CA VAL A 44 2.82 0.32 3.90
C VAL A 44 2.83 -1.05 3.20
N VAL A 45 3.63 -1.99 3.72
CA VAL A 45 3.80 -3.35 3.23
C VAL A 45 3.35 -4.35 4.30
N GLU A 46 2.55 -5.33 3.90
CA GLU A 46 2.03 -6.42 4.74
C GLU A 46 2.39 -7.78 4.11
N GLU A 47 2.27 -8.87 4.88
CA GLU A 47 2.36 -10.22 4.31
C GLU A 47 1.21 -10.46 3.31
N SER A 48 1.51 -11.09 2.17
CA SER A 48 0.49 -11.35 1.14
C SER A 48 -0.70 -12.15 1.67
N SER A 49 -0.44 -13.10 2.58
CA SER A 49 -1.46 -13.90 3.26
C SER A 49 -2.52 -13.07 4.01
N ARG A 50 -2.14 -11.91 4.58
CA ARG A 50 -3.08 -11.01 5.27
C ARG A 50 -3.94 -10.24 4.28
N LEU A 51 -3.41 -9.92 3.10
CA LEU A 51 -4.13 -9.20 2.06
C LEU A 51 -5.15 -10.09 1.35
N SER A 52 -4.89 -11.39 1.29
CA SER A 52 -5.72 -12.42 0.63
C SER A 52 -6.69 -13.15 1.58
N ALA A 53 -6.84 -12.69 2.82
CA ALA A 53 -7.56 -13.41 3.87
C ALA A 53 -9.09 -13.38 3.74
N GLY A 54 -9.65 -12.95 2.61
CA GLY A 54 -11.10 -12.88 2.36
C GLY A 54 -11.79 -11.70 3.05
N LEU A 55 -11.04 -10.81 3.72
CA LEU A 55 -11.57 -9.63 4.41
C LEU A 55 -11.81 -8.45 3.46
N GLY A 56 -11.23 -8.49 2.25
CA GLY A 56 -11.28 -7.40 1.27
C GLY A 56 -12.38 -7.48 0.22
N GLY A 57 -13.08 -8.60 0.12
CA GLY A 57 -14.05 -8.86 -0.96
C GLY A 57 -13.40 -8.73 -2.35
N ASP A 58 -14.07 -8.07 -3.30
CA ASP A 58 -13.56 -7.89 -4.67
C ASP A 58 -12.24 -7.08 -4.75
N ASN A 59 -11.87 -6.37 -3.68
CA ASN A 59 -10.69 -5.50 -3.65
C ASN A 59 -9.36 -6.26 -3.55
N GLU A 60 -9.37 -7.54 -3.18
CA GLU A 60 -8.15 -8.36 -3.09
C GLU A 60 -7.47 -8.49 -4.47
N THR A 61 -8.27 -8.48 -5.54
CA THR A 61 -7.80 -8.49 -6.94
C THR A 61 -7.03 -7.21 -7.32
N LEU A 62 -7.12 -6.14 -6.52
CA LEU A 62 -6.50 -4.84 -6.79
C LEU A 62 -5.19 -4.62 -6.01
N ALA A 63 -4.76 -5.59 -5.19
CA ALA A 63 -3.56 -5.47 -4.40
C ALA A 63 -2.28 -5.49 -5.27
N PHE A 64 -1.32 -4.64 -4.91
CA PHE A 64 0.01 -4.65 -5.55
C PHE A 64 0.92 -5.62 -4.81
N GLY A 65 1.23 -6.76 -5.44
CA GLY A 65 2.17 -7.76 -4.93
C GLY A 65 3.64 -7.32 -5.05
N ILE A 66 4.45 -7.71 -4.07
CA ILE A 66 5.90 -7.53 -4.04
C ILE A 66 6.55 -8.89 -4.20
N LEU A 67 7.42 -9.01 -5.21
CA LEU A 67 8.14 -10.25 -5.48
C LEU A 67 9.07 -10.63 -4.32
N LYS A 68 9.15 -11.93 -4.05
CA LYS A 68 10.14 -12.54 -3.15
C LYS A 68 11.54 -12.07 -3.53
N ARG A 69 12.35 -11.75 -2.53
CA ARG A 69 13.74 -11.38 -2.74
C ARG A 69 14.56 -12.62 -3.13
N GLY A 70 15.45 -12.46 -4.11
CA GLY A 70 16.38 -13.52 -4.51
C GLY A 70 15.77 -14.63 -5.37
N LEU A 71 14.62 -14.39 -6.00
CA LEU A 71 14.05 -15.31 -6.98
C LEU A 71 15.06 -15.66 -8.07
N SER A 72 15.29 -16.95 -8.27
CA SER A 72 16.07 -17.49 -9.37
C SER A 72 15.23 -17.66 -10.63
N THR A 73 15.90 -17.92 -11.76
CA THR A 73 15.20 -18.28 -13.00
C THR A 73 14.42 -19.58 -12.86
N ASP A 74 14.90 -20.51 -12.05
CA ASP A 74 14.26 -21.80 -11.83
C ASP A 74 12.98 -21.62 -11.00
N ASP A 75 13.00 -20.74 -10.00
CA ASP A 75 11.80 -20.39 -9.21
C ASP A 75 10.72 -19.78 -10.11
N ILE A 76 11.10 -18.87 -11.02
CA ILE A 76 10.18 -18.24 -11.98
C ILE A 76 9.64 -19.27 -12.97
N ALA A 77 10.48 -20.17 -13.46
CA ALA A 77 10.08 -21.21 -14.41
C ALA A 77 9.17 -22.28 -13.79
N ALA A 78 9.34 -22.56 -12.48
CA ALA A 78 8.54 -23.52 -11.74
C ALA A 78 7.20 -22.94 -11.24
N ALA A 79 7.06 -21.62 -11.18
CA ALA A 79 5.84 -20.97 -10.71
C ALA A 79 4.63 -21.30 -11.60
N THR A 80 3.53 -21.65 -10.95
CA THR A 80 2.25 -21.96 -11.60
C THR A 80 1.29 -20.76 -11.56
N SER A 81 1.51 -19.85 -10.62
CA SER A 81 0.79 -18.58 -10.48
C SER A 81 1.70 -17.47 -9.99
N THR A 82 1.23 -16.22 -10.04
CA THR A 82 1.94 -15.07 -9.45
C THR A 82 2.10 -15.20 -7.94
N ASP A 83 1.15 -15.86 -7.26
CA ASP A 83 1.17 -16.02 -5.80
C ASP A 83 2.35 -16.88 -5.35
N ASP A 84 2.86 -17.77 -6.21
CA ASP A 84 4.07 -18.54 -5.94
C ASP A 84 5.32 -17.64 -5.83
N LEU A 85 5.29 -16.46 -6.43
CA LEU A 85 6.42 -15.52 -6.53
C LEU A 85 6.32 -14.32 -5.59
N VAL A 86 5.19 -14.13 -4.91
CA VAL A 86 4.89 -12.96 -4.08
C VAL A 86 4.73 -13.37 -2.61
N ASP A 87 5.45 -12.71 -1.71
CA ASP A 87 5.35 -12.95 -0.25
C ASP A 87 4.82 -11.73 0.54
N MET A 88 4.79 -10.55 -0.09
CA MET A 88 4.35 -9.30 0.50
C MET A 88 3.48 -8.51 -0.47
N GLY A 89 2.75 -7.53 0.03
CA GLY A 89 2.00 -6.59 -0.81
C GLY A 89 1.82 -5.22 -0.17
N LEU A 90 1.52 -4.22 -1.01
CA LEU A 90 1.13 -2.91 -0.52
C LEU A 90 -0.27 -2.96 0.09
N ARG A 91 -0.46 -2.28 1.22
CA ARG A 91 -1.80 -2.12 1.82
C ARG A 91 -2.76 -1.50 0.80
N TYR A 92 -3.92 -2.11 0.61
CA TYR A 92 -4.98 -1.57 -0.25
C TYR A 92 -6.00 -0.75 0.54
N ASP A 93 -6.13 -1.02 1.85
CA ASP A 93 -6.96 -0.26 2.78
C ASP A 93 -6.25 0.01 4.13
N LEU A 94 -6.98 0.60 5.07
CA LEU A 94 -6.52 0.86 6.44
C LEU A 94 -7.28 0.03 7.48
N THR A 95 -8.14 -0.89 7.07
CA THR A 95 -9.00 -1.69 7.97
C THR A 95 -8.38 -3.06 8.25
N VAL A 96 -7.91 -3.75 7.22
CA VAL A 96 -7.25 -5.07 7.37
C VAL A 96 -6.02 -5.00 8.27
N PRO A 97 -5.16 -3.97 8.22
CA PRO A 97 -4.05 -3.84 9.17
C PRO A 97 -4.46 -3.68 10.64
N LEU A 98 -5.74 -3.44 10.94
CA LEU A 98 -6.25 -3.27 12.31
C LEU A 98 -6.82 -4.56 12.91
N THR A 99 -6.90 -5.64 12.13
CA THR A 99 -7.40 -6.97 12.54
C THR A 99 -6.25 -7.96 12.58
#